data_AF-A0A2S9HN32-F1
#
_entry.id   AF-A0A2S9HN32-F1
#
_cell.length_a   1.000
_cell.length_b   1.000
_cell.length_c   1.000
_cell.angle_alpha   90.00
_cell.angle_beta   90.00
_cell.angle_gamma   90.00
#
_symmetry.space_group_name_H-M   'P 1'
#
loop_
_entity.id
_entity.type
_entity.pdbx_description
1 polymer ?
#
loop_
_entity_poly.entity_id
_entity_poly.type
_entity_poly.pdbx_seq_one_letter_code
_entity_poly.pdbx_strand_id
1 'polypeptide(L)'
;MDIKYDEYELLELFESEPEDFLIEGAGVYLYRKMDHLGFKLIMIMSVYENTIKLSLSYNEGCVFDVNMEFVERVYTRNDTLHIQCSEEKKEIEVRVKPHFAINIREF
;
A
#
# COMPACT_ATOMS: atom_id res chain seq x y z
N MET A 1 -8.10 -15.79 -6.32
CA MET A 1 -8.94 -15.15 -5.29
C MET A 1 -8.44 -13.73 -5.26
N ASP A 2 -9.23 -12.74 -5.63
CA ASP A 2 -8.69 -11.38 -5.79
C ASP A 2 -8.45 -10.71 -4.44
N ILE A 3 -7.55 -9.72 -4.40
CA ILE A 3 -7.29 -8.92 -3.19
C ILE A 3 -8.61 -8.30 -2.72
N LYS A 4 -8.95 -8.48 -1.44
CA LYS A 4 -10.11 -7.82 -0.83
C LYS A 4 -9.72 -6.42 -0.34
N TYR A 5 -10.33 -5.39 -0.90
CA TYR A 5 -10.14 -4.01 -0.48
C TYR A 5 -11.40 -3.17 -0.72
N ASP A 6 -11.47 -2.01 -0.07
CA ASP A 6 -12.49 -0.99 -0.30
C ASP A 6 -11.83 0.24 -0.94
N GLU A 7 -12.28 0.63 -2.12
CA GLU A 7 -11.72 1.74 -2.89
C GLU A 7 -11.89 3.09 -2.17
N TYR A 8 -12.99 3.29 -1.44
CA TYR A 8 -13.27 4.53 -0.73
C TYR A 8 -12.41 4.67 0.52
N GLU A 9 -12.16 3.55 1.23
CA GLU A 9 -11.21 3.54 2.36
C GLU A 9 -9.80 3.95 1.91
N LEU A 10 -9.34 3.40 0.77
CA LEU A 10 -8.02 3.74 0.24
C LEU A 10 -7.98 5.18 -0.28
N LEU A 11 -9.03 5.65 -0.95
CA LEU A 11 -9.16 7.03 -1.39
C LEU A 11 -9.06 8.00 -0.21
N GLU A 12 -9.75 7.72 0.90
CA GLU A 12 -9.69 8.54 2.10
C GLU A 12 -8.30 8.57 2.73
N LEU A 13 -7.63 7.41 2.82
CA LEU A 13 -6.30 7.32 3.42
C LEU A 13 -5.22 8.04 2.58
N PHE A 14 -5.23 7.80 1.27
CA PHE A 14 -4.25 8.37 0.36
C PHE A 14 -4.56 9.84 0.02
N GLU A 15 -5.84 10.24 0.13
CA GLU A 15 -6.35 11.56 -0.25
C GLU A 15 -6.18 11.85 -1.75
N SER A 16 -6.19 10.79 -2.56
CA SER A 16 -6.04 10.84 -4.01
C SER A 16 -6.62 9.59 -4.66
N GLU A 17 -7.24 9.75 -5.83
CA GLU A 17 -7.66 8.63 -6.66
C GLU A 17 -6.46 7.74 -7.05
N PRO A 18 -6.63 6.41 -7.11
CA PRO A 18 -5.63 5.56 -7.71
C PRO A 18 -5.49 5.84 -9.21
N GLU A 19 -4.29 5.62 -9.74
CA GLU A 19 -4.04 5.68 -11.17
C GLU A 19 -3.81 4.28 -11.73
N ASP A 20 -4.29 4.02 -12.94
CA ASP A 20 -3.88 2.81 -13.67
C ASP A 20 -2.36 2.80 -13.86
N PHE A 21 -1.75 1.66 -13.55
CA PHE A 21 -0.32 1.47 -13.69
C PHE A 21 -0.02 0.62 -14.93
N LEU A 22 0.78 1.17 -15.84
CA LEU A 22 1.23 0.59 -17.12
C LEU A 22 0.15 0.41 -18.20
N ILE A 23 -0.96 -0.27 -17.88
CA ILE A 23 -2.02 -0.61 -18.83
C ILE A 23 -3.38 -0.33 -18.19
N GLU A 24 -4.16 0.54 -18.82
CA GLU A 24 -5.52 0.88 -18.38
C GLU A 24 -6.41 -0.38 -18.31
N GLY A 25 -7.07 -0.58 -17.18
CA GLY A 25 -7.96 -1.72 -16.98
C GLY A 25 -7.26 -3.07 -16.73
N ALA A 26 -5.93 -3.09 -16.60
CA ALA A 26 -5.19 -4.30 -16.23
C ALA A 26 -5.33 -4.68 -14.74
N GLY A 27 -6.09 -3.91 -13.96
CA GLY A 27 -6.28 -4.16 -12.52
C GLY A 27 -5.01 -3.91 -11.69
N VAL A 28 -4.11 -3.05 -12.19
CA VAL A 28 -2.90 -2.62 -11.48
C VAL A 28 -3.05 -1.14 -11.13
N TYR A 29 -3.09 -0.84 -9.84
CA TYR A 29 -3.39 0.48 -9.31
C TYR A 29 -2.20 1.08 -8.58
N LEU A 30 -1.87 2.32 -8.90
CA LEU A 30 -0.85 3.14 -8.25
C LEU A 30 -1.51 4.11 -7.26
N TYR A 31 -1.21 3.93 -5.99
CA TYR A 31 -1.55 4.87 -4.92
C TYR A 31 -0.29 5.62 -4.47
N ARG A 32 -0.46 6.91 -4.16
CA ARG A 32 0.65 7.80 -3.81
C ARG A 32 0.24 8.72 -2.68
N LYS A 33 1.14 8.92 -1.71
CA LYS A 33 0.98 9.97 -0.71
C LYS A 33 2.30 10.65 -0.43
N MET A 34 2.26 11.97 -0.33
CA MET A 34 3.40 12.79 0.06
C MET A 34 3.07 13.53 1.35
N ASP A 35 3.98 13.52 2.31
CA ASP A 35 3.85 14.34 3.50
C ASP A 35 4.51 15.72 3.33
N HIS A 36 4.32 16.60 4.31
CA HIS A 36 4.87 17.96 4.28
C HIS A 36 6.40 18.03 4.48
N LEU A 37 7.04 16.92 4.86
CA LEU A 37 8.48 16.82 5.07
C LEU A 37 9.20 16.31 3.80
N GLY A 38 8.45 15.83 2.81
CA GLY A 38 8.99 15.31 1.56
C GLY A 38 9.13 13.78 1.52
N PHE A 39 8.57 13.06 2.50
CA PHE A 39 8.43 11.61 2.38
C PHE A 39 7.35 11.25 1.38
N LYS A 40 7.64 10.27 0.53
CA LYS A 40 6.73 9.77 -0.49
C LYS A 40 6.48 8.28 -0.27
N LEU A 41 5.24 7.94 0.06
CA LEU A 41 4.71 6.58 0.10
C LEU A 41 4.10 6.24 -1.26
N ILE A 42 4.49 5.12 -1.84
CA ILE A 42 3.94 4.58 -3.09
C ILE A 42 3.50 3.15 -2.82
N MET A 43 2.27 2.82 -3.22
CA MET A 43 1.76 1.46 -3.26
C MET A 43 1.33 1.14 -4.70
N ILE A 44 1.84 0.05 -5.25
CA ILE A 44 1.39 -0.52 -6.53
C ILE A 44 0.70 -1.83 -6.20
N MET A 45 -0.59 -1.93 -6.49
CA MET A 45 -1.43 -3.08 -6.17
C MET A 45 -1.90 -3.76 -7.45
N SER A 46 -1.52 -5.02 -7.66
CA SER A 46 -1.99 -5.86 -8.77
C SER A 46 -3.10 -6.79 -8.25
N VAL A 47 -4.35 -6.46 -8.58
CA VAL A 47 -5.52 -7.16 -8.04
C VAL A 47 -5.58 -8.62 -8.52
N TYR A 48 -5.29 -8.84 -9.81
CA TYR A 48 -5.35 -10.18 -10.42
C TYR A 48 -4.15 -11.06 -10.08
N GLU A 49 -2.98 -10.46 -9.85
CA GLU A 49 -1.77 -11.21 -9.47
C GLU A 49 -1.63 -11.37 -7.96
N ASN A 50 -2.52 -10.76 -7.17
CA ASN A 50 -2.45 -10.75 -5.71
C ASN A 50 -1.13 -10.21 -5.15
N THR A 51 -0.52 -9.23 -5.82
CA THR A 51 0.76 -8.66 -5.41
C THR A 51 0.62 -7.20 -5.00
N ILE A 52 1.44 -6.81 -4.02
CA ILE A 52 1.61 -5.41 -3.65
C ILE A 52 3.08 -5.08 -3.54
N LYS A 53 3.48 -4.01 -4.23
CA LYS A 53 4.74 -3.33 -3.99
C LYS A 53 4.48 -2.08 -3.16
N LEU A 54 5.16 -1.96 -2.02
CA LEU A 54 5.06 -0.81 -1.14
C LEU A 54 6.46 -0.21 -0.95
N SER A 55 6.57 1.11 -1.15
CA SER A 55 7.83 1.82 -0.99
C SER A 55 7.65 3.17 -0.29
N LEU A 56 8.62 3.52 0.55
CA LEU A 56 8.75 4.82 1.19
C LEU A 56 10.10 5.41 0.78
N SER A 57 10.09 6.68 0.37
CA SER A 57 11.29 7.39 -0.07
C SER A 57 11.35 8.79 0.52
N TYR A 58 12.56 9.34 0.61
CA TYR A 58 12.84 10.71 1.06
C TYR A 58 13.95 11.31 0.19
N ASN A 59 13.71 12.48 -0.42
CA ASN A 59 14.68 13.17 -1.30
C ASN A 59 15.42 12.22 -2.27
N GLU A 60 14.67 11.43 -3.03
CA GLU A 60 15.14 10.41 -3.99
C GLU A 60 15.82 9.17 -3.38
N GLY A 61 16.10 9.15 -2.07
CA GLY A 61 16.58 7.98 -1.35
C GLY A 61 15.44 7.02 -0.99
N CYS A 62 15.61 5.73 -1.29
CA CYS A 62 14.72 4.69 -0.80
C CYS A 62 14.97 4.47 0.71
N VAL A 63 13.92 4.65 1.51
CA VAL A 63 13.92 4.40 2.96
C VAL A 63 13.42 2.99 3.24
N PHE A 64 12.42 2.55 2.49
CA PHE A 64 11.81 1.23 2.61
C PHE A 64 11.26 0.79 1.26
N ASP A 65 11.41 -0.49 0.94
CA ASP A 65 10.81 -1.13 -0.24
C ASP A 65 10.51 -2.59 0.12
N VAL A 66 9.32 -3.05 -0.23
CA VAL A 66 8.91 -4.44 -0.04
C VAL A 66 7.95 -4.84 -1.16
N ASN A 67 8.11 -6.07 -1.63
CA ASN A 67 7.14 -6.74 -2.46
C ASN A 67 6.49 -7.84 -1.62
N MET A 68 5.17 -7.95 -1.71
CA MET A 68 4.37 -8.98 -1.07
C MET A 68 3.63 -9.74 -2.15
N GLU A 69 3.70 -11.07 -2.08
CA GLU A 69 2.93 -11.98 -2.92
C GLU A 69 1.79 -12.57 -2.09
N PHE A 70 0.81 -13.20 -2.75
CA PHE A 70 -0.33 -13.87 -2.10
C PHE A 70 -1.11 -12.96 -1.13
N VAL A 71 -1.22 -11.67 -1.46
CA VAL A 71 -1.96 -10.70 -0.64
C VAL A 71 -3.45 -11.03 -0.68
N GLU A 72 -4.04 -11.20 0.49
CA GLU A 72 -5.46 -11.54 0.63
C GLU A 72 -6.34 -10.32 0.84
N ARG A 73 -5.82 -9.34 1.59
CA ARG A 73 -6.60 -8.20 2.04
C ARG A 73 -5.75 -6.96 2.21
N VAL A 74 -6.32 -5.84 1.76
CA VAL A 74 -5.87 -4.48 2.09
C VAL A 74 -7.04 -3.76 2.72
N TYR A 75 -6.83 -3.13 3.86
CA TYR A 75 -7.88 -2.39 4.56
C TYR A 75 -7.29 -1.27 5.39
N THR A 76 -8.14 -0.35 5.82
CA THR A 76 -7.72 0.77 6.65
C THR A 76 -8.35 0.69 8.03
N ARG A 77 -7.62 1.16 9.04
CA ARG A 77 -8.14 1.30 10.40
C ARG A 77 -7.40 2.42 11.12
N ASN A 78 -8.12 3.44 11.60
CA ASN A 78 -7.53 4.56 12.35
C ASN A 78 -6.32 5.19 11.63
N ASP A 79 -6.50 5.66 10.38
CA ASP A 79 -5.44 6.25 9.54
C ASP A 79 -4.21 5.33 9.31
N THR A 80 -4.40 4.02 9.45
CA THR A 80 -3.37 3.01 9.26
C THR A 80 -3.80 2.08 8.12
N LEU A 81 -2.92 1.92 7.13
CA LEU A 81 -3.03 0.91 6.09
C LEU A 81 -2.62 -0.44 6.67
N HIS A 82 -3.41 -1.47 6.44
CA HIS A 82 -3.08 -2.85 6.76
C HIS A 82 -3.02 -3.67 5.48
N ILE A 83 -1.92 -4.40 5.29
CA ILE A 83 -1.74 -5.32 4.17
C ILE A 83 -1.48 -6.70 4.76
N GLN A 84 -2.41 -7.62 4.53
CA GLN A 84 -2.39 -8.96 5.12
C GLN A 84 -2.06 -10.01 4.07
N CYS A 85 -1.01 -10.80 4.35
CA CYS A 85 -0.66 -12.00 3.63
C CYS A 85 -0.64 -13.19 4.61
N SER A 86 -1.69 -14.03 4.56
CA SER A 86 -1.80 -15.17 5.48
C SER A 86 -0.88 -16.33 5.08
N GLU A 87 -0.54 -16.49 3.80
CA GLU A 87 0.39 -17.53 3.33
C GLU A 87 1.81 -17.29 3.82
N GLU A 88 2.29 -16.04 3.73
CA GLU A 88 3.59 -15.62 4.29
C GLU A 88 3.54 -15.39 5.80
N LYS A 89 2.36 -15.50 6.42
CA LYS A 89 2.08 -15.12 7.81
C LYS A 89 2.64 -13.76 8.19
N LYS A 90 2.38 -12.79 7.31
CA LYS A 90 2.95 -11.46 7.37
C LYS A 90 1.85 -10.41 7.29
N GLU A 91 1.97 -9.40 8.14
CA GLU A 91 1.14 -8.20 8.07
C GLU A 91 2.03 -6.97 8.06
N ILE A 92 1.77 -6.05 7.12
CA ILE A 92 2.40 -4.73 7.09
C ILE A 92 1.38 -3.69 7.50
N GLU A 93 1.73 -2.92 8.52
CA GLU A 93 0.95 -1.77 8.98
C GLU A 93 1.69 -0.49 8.62
N VAL A 94 1.04 0.41 7.88
CA VAL A 94 1.57 1.74 7.56
C VAL A 94 0.67 2.79 8.19
N ARG A 95 1.13 3.41 9.27
CA ARG A 95 0.46 4.61 9.79
C ARG A 95 0.79 5.77 8.89
N VAL A 96 -0.23 6.48 8.44
CA VAL A 96 -0.09 7.56 7.46
C VAL A 96 -0.15 8.95 8.12
N LYS A 97 -0.94 9.10 9.19
CA LYS A 97 -1.09 10.36 9.94
C LYS A 97 -0.66 10.19 11.40
N PRO A 98 0.00 11.19 12.02
CA PRO A 98 0.51 12.44 11.43
C PRO A 98 1.83 12.26 10.65
N HIS A 99 2.50 11.12 10.81
CA HIS A 99 3.77 10.79 10.15
C HIS A 99 3.73 9.34 9.67
N PHE A 100 4.55 9.04 8.66
CA PHE A 100 4.74 7.66 8.22
C PHE A 100 5.44 6.82 9.28
N ALA A 101 4.82 5.70 9.65
CA ALA A 101 5.46 4.66 10.44
C ALA A 101 5.10 3.30 9.83
N ILE A 102 6.09 2.42 9.68
CA ILE A 102 5.92 1.10 9.08
C ILE A 102 6.24 0.06 10.16
N ASN A 103 5.28 -0.82 10.44
CA ASN A 103 5.48 -2.00 11.27
C ASN A 103 5.29 -3.26 10.43
N ILE A 104 6.17 -4.23 10.61
CA ILE A 104 6.06 -5.55 10.00
C ILE A 104 5.83 -6.54 11.13
N ARG A 105 4.78 -7.34 11.01
CA ARG A 105 4.48 -8.42 11.94
C ARG A 105 4.57 -9.75 11.21
N GLU A 106 5.24 -10.69 11.84
CA GLU A 106 5.32 -12.09 11.42
C GLU A 106 4.61 -12.93 12.50
N PHE A 107 3.81 -13.92 12.11
CA PHE A 107 3.02 -14.74 13.03
C PHE A 107 3.06 -16.24 12.72
#